data_AF-A0A7R9CVL6-F1
#
_entry.id   AF-A0A7R9CVL6-F1
#
_cell.length_a   1.000
_cell.length_b   1.000
_cell.length_c   1.000
_cell.angle_alpha   90.00
_cell.angle_beta   90.00
_cell.angle_gamma   90.00
#
_symmetry.space_group_name_H-M   'P 1'
#
loop_
_entity.id
_entity.type
_entity.pdbx_description
1 polymer ?
#
loop_
_entity_poly.entity_id
_entity_poly.type
_entity_poly.pdbx_seq_one_letter_code
_entity_poly.pdbx_strand_id
1 'polypeptide(L)'
;MRVTVTLAFLALFGAGCSAQDCVESISKASGTKAPSTFCKGDLIFDEEFEVFDVTTWEHELTMSGGGNWEFEIYTNNRSNTFAQDGSLHIRPTLTSDHYGEQFLSSGTINLLGGAPADACTNPSDYGCERTGSVTNLLNPAQSARIRSLNSFSFRYGKVEIRARIPSGDWLWPALWLLPRYNAYSTWPASGEIDLAELRGNLDYVQNGVNIGTEQSSSTLHFGPYWPLNAYESAHFSKNTPAGAGFDKDYHLYQMEWTSDY
;
A
#
# COMPACT_ATOMS: atom_id res chain seq x y z
N MET A 1 8.87 1.83 7.73
CA MET A 1 8.41 0.52 7.20
C MET A 1 9.61 -0.27 6.68
N ARG A 2 9.55 -1.61 6.61
CA ARG A 2 10.48 -2.51 5.89
C ARG A 2 9.68 -3.60 5.17
N VAL A 3 10.12 -4.08 4.01
CA VAL A 3 9.39 -5.06 3.19
C VAL A 3 10.32 -6.18 2.74
N THR A 4 9.93 -7.41 3.03
CA THR A 4 10.69 -8.62 2.69
C THR A 4 9.75 -9.61 2.01
N VAL A 5 10.19 -10.22 0.90
CA VAL A 5 9.42 -11.26 0.19
C VAL A 5 10.27 -12.51 0.02
N THR A 6 9.83 -13.59 0.65
CA THR A 6 10.43 -14.93 0.58
C THR A 6 9.52 -15.87 -0.20
N LEU A 7 10.02 -16.96 -0.77
CA LEU A 7 9.17 -17.92 -1.50
C LEU A 7 8.47 -18.94 -0.58
N ALA A 8 7.31 -19.44 -1.03
CA ALA A 8 6.46 -20.34 -0.24
C ALA A 8 7.18 -21.64 0.19
N PHE A 9 6.96 -22.05 1.44
CA PHE A 9 7.52 -23.28 2.02
C PHE A 9 6.47 -24.41 1.98
N LEU A 10 6.89 -25.68 1.81
CA LEU A 10 6.06 -26.81 2.25
C LEU A 10 6.74 -27.31 3.51
N ALA A 11 6.04 -27.32 4.64
CA ALA A 11 6.56 -27.83 5.88
C ALA A 11 6.90 -29.33 5.76
N LEU A 12 8.18 -29.64 5.59
CA LEU A 12 8.72 -30.99 5.77
C LEU A 12 9.76 -30.93 6.89
N PHE A 13 9.43 -31.58 8.01
CA PHE A 13 10.35 -31.77 9.14
C PHE A 13 11.50 -32.68 8.69
N GLY A 14 12.73 -32.18 8.76
CA GLY A 14 13.94 -32.97 8.53
C GLY A 14 15.20 -32.20 8.89
N ALA A 15 15.93 -32.68 9.89
CA ALA A 15 17.21 -32.11 10.34
C ALA A 15 18.33 -32.42 9.33
N GLY A 16 19.17 -31.42 9.03
CA GLY A 16 20.43 -31.61 8.31
C GLY A 16 20.88 -30.36 7.57
N CYS A 17 21.91 -29.69 8.09
CA CYS A 17 22.61 -28.62 7.38
C CYS A 17 23.49 -29.26 6.29
N SER A 18 23.03 -29.21 5.04
CA SER A 18 23.77 -29.51 3.82
C SER A 18 23.64 -28.28 2.91
N ALA A 19 24.64 -28.03 2.05
CA ALA A 19 24.49 -27.09 0.94
C ALA A 19 23.15 -27.37 0.25
N GLN A 20 22.25 -26.39 0.26
CA GLN A 20 20.86 -26.60 -0.10
C GLN A 20 20.80 -26.82 -1.61
N ASP A 21 20.59 -28.07 -2.03
CA ASP A 21 20.27 -28.38 -3.42
C ASP A 21 19.11 -27.48 -3.84
N CYS A 22 19.29 -26.74 -4.93
CA CYS A 22 18.31 -25.77 -5.40
C CYS A 22 17.03 -26.49 -5.82
N VAL A 23 16.03 -26.49 -4.92
CA VAL A 23 14.70 -27.00 -5.23
C VAL A 23 13.96 -25.93 -6.02
N GLU A 24 13.43 -26.30 -7.19
CA GLU A 24 12.65 -25.40 -8.04
C GLU A 24 11.42 -24.85 -7.29
N SER A 25 11.18 -23.55 -7.40
CA SER A 25 10.03 -22.88 -6.81
C SER A 25 8.90 -22.74 -7.83
N ILE A 26 7.66 -22.99 -7.39
CA ILE A 26 6.45 -22.67 -8.19
C ILE A 26 6.21 -21.17 -8.30
N SER A 27 6.87 -20.40 -7.45
CA SER A 27 6.72 -18.96 -7.37
C SER A 27 7.27 -18.29 -8.62
N LYS A 28 6.72 -17.13 -8.97
CA LYS A 28 7.21 -16.32 -10.08
C LYS A 28 7.56 -14.93 -9.56
N ALA A 29 8.60 -14.33 -10.11
CA ALA A 29 8.97 -12.94 -9.85
C ALA A 29 9.30 -12.26 -11.18
N SER A 30 8.97 -10.98 -11.33
CA SER A 30 9.27 -10.21 -12.53
C SER A 30 9.46 -8.72 -12.23
N GLY A 31 10.20 -8.05 -13.11
CA GLY A 31 10.58 -6.65 -12.96
C GLY A 31 12.10 -6.48 -12.84
N THR A 32 12.58 -5.24 -12.88
CA THR A 32 14.01 -4.91 -12.87
C THR A 32 14.72 -5.26 -11.56
N LYS A 33 13.98 -5.43 -10.47
CA LYS A 33 14.48 -5.78 -9.13
C LYS A 33 14.23 -7.25 -8.77
N ALA A 34 13.60 -8.02 -9.64
CA ALA A 34 13.39 -9.45 -9.42
C ALA A 34 14.67 -10.25 -9.80
N PRO A 35 15.07 -11.26 -9.00
CA PRO A 35 16.18 -12.15 -9.35
C PRO A 35 15.85 -12.97 -10.60
N SER A 36 16.86 -13.22 -11.42
CA SER A 36 16.73 -14.03 -12.65
C SER A 36 16.63 -15.53 -12.37
N THR A 37 17.20 -15.99 -11.25
CA THR A 37 17.17 -17.39 -10.79
C THR A 37 17.04 -17.41 -9.27
N PHE A 38 16.19 -18.28 -8.75
CA PHE A 38 15.95 -18.45 -7.31
C PHE A 38 15.45 -19.87 -7.03
N CYS A 39 15.73 -20.34 -5.82
CA CYS A 39 15.33 -21.62 -5.28
C CYS A 39 14.18 -21.43 -4.28
N LYS A 40 13.48 -22.50 -3.95
CA LYS A 40 12.46 -22.51 -2.92
C LYS A 40 13.03 -22.06 -1.57
N GLY A 41 12.35 -21.10 -0.94
CA GLY A 41 12.76 -20.52 0.35
C GLY A 41 13.69 -19.32 0.23
N ASP A 42 14.11 -18.94 -0.98
CA ASP A 42 14.97 -17.78 -1.17
C ASP A 42 14.22 -16.47 -0.86
N LEU A 43 14.98 -15.51 -0.33
CA LEU A 43 14.61 -14.10 -0.29
C LEU A 43 14.76 -13.52 -1.70
N ILE A 44 13.65 -13.07 -2.30
CA ILE A 44 13.63 -12.60 -3.69
C ILE A 44 13.42 -11.09 -3.83
N PHE A 45 13.06 -10.41 -2.75
CA PHE A 45 12.95 -8.96 -2.70
C PHE A 45 13.08 -8.50 -1.26
N ASP A 46 13.88 -7.45 -1.05
CA ASP A 46 14.11 -6.87 0.26
C ASP A 46 14.28 -5.36 0.14
N GLU A 47 13.60 -4.63 1.01
CA GLU A 47 13.66 -3.18 1.08
C GLU A 47 13.66 -2.72 2.55
N GLU A 48 14.82 -2.25 2.97
CA GLU A 48 15.08 -1.76 4.33
C GLU A 48 14.91 -0.24 4.45
N PHE A 49 14.78 0.47 3.32
CA PHE A 49 14.61 1.92 3.24
C PHE A 49 15.72 2.72 3.96
N GLU A 50 16.98 2.32 3.74
CA GLU A 50 18.15 3.15 4.07
C GLU A 50 18.15 4.45 3.25
N VAL A 51 17.69 4.35 1.99
CA VAL A 51 17.40 5.47 1.09
C VAL A 51 16.09 5.20 0.35
N PHE A 52 15.41 6.25 -0.12
CA PHE A 52 14.23 6.07 -0.96
C PHE A 52 14.66 5.80 -2.41
N ASP A 53 14.61 4.52 -2.84
CA ASP A 53 14.99 4.11 -4.18
C ASP A 53 13.85 4.30 -5.20
N VAL A 54 13.92 5.40 -5.95
CA VAL A 54 12.96 5.73 -7.03
C VAL A 54 13.02 4.75 -8.22
N THR A 55 14.05 3.91 -8.32
CA THR A 55 14.10 2.84 -9.33
C THR A 55 13.31 1.59 -8.91
N THR A 56 12.95 1.52 -7.62
CA THR A 56 12.13 0.46 -7.04
C THR A 56 10.70 0.96 -6.80
N TRP A 57 10.54 2.15 -6.23
CA TRP A 57 9.23 2.67 -5.83
C TRP A 57 8.80 3.88 -6.66
N GLU A 58 7.75 3.70 -7.45
CA GLU A 58 7.10 4.76 -8.21
C GLU A 58 6.00 5.41 -7.38
N HIS A 59 5.85 6.73 -7.44
CA HIS A 59 4.74 7.43 -6.80
C HIS A 59 3.51 7.43 -7.71
N GLU A 60 2.32 7.26 -7.13
CA GLU A 60 1.10 7.73 -7.77
C GLU A 60 0.97 9.25 -7.61
N LEU A 61 0.55 9.91 -8.68
CA LEU A 61 0.39 11.36 -8.80
C LEU A 61 -1.03 11.64 -9.27
N THR A 62 -1.95 11.90 -8.34
CA THR A 62 -3.37 12.10 -8.68
C THR A 62 -4.19 12.63 -7.50
N MET A 63 -5.34 13.23 -7.83
CA MET A 63 -6.44 13.61 -6.94
C MET A 63 -7.70 12.76 -7.17
N SER A 64 -7.59 11.62 -7.85
CA SER A 64 -8.75 10.83 -8.29
C SER A 64 -9.56 10.20 -7.15
N GLY A 65 -9.03 10.18 -5.92
CA GLY A 65 -9.73 9.66 -4.74
C GLY A 65 -9.81 8.14 -4.66
N GLY A 66 -8.95 7.42 -5.41
CA GLY A 66 -8.74 5.98 -5.25
C GLY A 66 -9.93 5.07 -5.60
N GLY A 67 -11.05 5.62 -6.08
CA GLY A 67 -12.33 4.92 -6.18
C GLY A 67 -13.17 4.93 -4.90
N ASN A 68 -12.65 5.50 -3.81
CA ASN A 68 -13.26 5.55 -2.48
C ASN A 68 -13.66 6.96 -2.04
N TRP A 69 -13.56 7.95 -2.93
CA TRP A 69 -13.72 9.38 -2.60
C TRP A 69 -12.73 9.87 -1.54
N GLU A 70 -11.52 9.30 -1.56
CA GLU A 70 -10.39 9.77 -0.78
C GLU A 70 -10.10 11.26 -1.09
N PHE A 71 -9.75 12.03 -0.05
CA PHE A 71 -9.67 13.50 -0.14
C PHE A 71 -8.24 14.02 -0.23
N GLU A 72 -7.22 13.16 -0.18
CA GLU A 72 -5.83 13.57 -0.32
C GLU A 72 -5.41 13.76 -1.78
N ILE A 73 -4.30 14.47 -1.95
CA ILE A 73 -3.53 14.51 -3.19
C ILE A 73 -2.34 13.58 -3.01
N TYR A 74 -2.22 12.54 -3.84
CA TYR A 74 -0.98 11.77 -3.89
C TYR A 74 0.08 12.56 -4.66
N THR A 75 1.22 12.80 -4.02
CA THR A 75 2.32 13.60 -4.59
C THR A 75 3.66 12.89 -4.44
N ASN A 76 4.64 13.27 -5.27
CA ASN A 76 6.04 12.91 -5.10
C ASN A 76 6.77 14.07 -4.38
N ASN A 77 6.44 14.29 -3.11
CA ASN A 77 7.04 15.32 -2.27
C ASN A 77 7.76 14.70 -1.07
N ARG A 78 8.98 15.16 -0.78
CA ARG A 78 9.78 14.66 0.35
C ARG A 78 9.25 15.10 1.72
N SER A 79 8.30 16.02 1.78
CA SER A 79 7.52 16.29 2.99
C SER A 79 6.53 15.16 3.31
N ASN A 80 6.11 14.39 2.29
CA ASN A 80 5.15 13.29 2.39
C ASN A 80 5.78 11.91 2.34
N THR A 81 6.86 11.73 1.57
CA THR A 81 7.53 10.42 1.42
C THR A 81 9.02 10.57 1.56
N PHE A 82 9.63 9.92 2.55
CA PHE A 82 11.08 9.95 2.71
C PHE A 82 11.58 8.73 3.49
N ALA A 83 12.82 8.33 3.20
CA ALA A 83 13.56 7.36 3.99
C ALA A 83 14.35 8.11 5.06
N GLN A 84 14.23 7.68 6.31
CA GLN A 84 14.98 8.21 7.44
C GLN A 84 15.13 7.11 8.51
N ASP A 85 16.35 6.95 9.02
CA ASP A 85 16.71 6.01 10.08
C ASP A 85 16.31 4.56 9.78
N GLY A 86 16.60 4.09 8.56
CA GLY A 86 16.30 2.71 8.11
C GLY A 86 14.78 2.42 8.12
N SER A 87 14.00 3.42 7.71
CA SER A 87 12.54 3.35 7.62
C SER A 87 12.00 4.31 6.58
N LEU A 88 11.06 3.81 5.77
CA LEU A 88 10.16 4.66 5.01
C LEU A 88 9.13 5.33 5.93
N HIS A 89 8.97 6.63 5.74
CA HIS A 89 7.92 7.47 6.31
C HIS A 89 6.98 7.93 5.20
N ILE A 90 5.69 7.66 5.39
CA ILE A 90 4.59 8.27 4.62
C ILE A 90 3.85 9.17 5.61
N ARG A 91 3.93 10.48 5.39
CA ARG A 91 3.44 11.50 6.32
C ARG A 91 2.49 12.45 5.60
N PRO A 92 1.20 12.44 5.92
CA PRO A 92 0.28 13.42 5.34
C PRO A 92 0.61 14.84 5.82
N THR A 93 0.35 15.83 4.97
CA THR A 93 0.49 17.26 5.25
C THR A 93 -0.75 18.01 4.78
N LEU A 94 -0.99 19.23 5.26
CA LEU A 94 -2.09 20.04 4.73
C LEU A 94 -1.66 20.65 3.41
N THR A 95 -2.55 20.68 2.41
CA THR A 95 -2.24 21.38 1.15
C THR A 95 -2.21 22.90 1.37
N SER A 96 -2.88 23.41 2.41
CA SER A 96 -2.77 24.82 2.82
C SER A 96 -1.40 25.17 3.40
N ASP A 97 -0.63 24.22 3.93
CA ASP A 97 0.76 24.48 4.36
C ASP A 97 1.65 24.88 3.16
N HIS A 98 1.32 24.40 1.97
CA HIS A 98 2.07 24.69 0.74
C HIS A 98 1.50 25.89 -0.04
N TYR A 99 0.18 25.99 -0.15
CA TYR A 99 -0.48 26.97 -1.02
C TYR A 99 -1.24 28.08 -0.29
N GLY A 100 -1.46 27.94 1.03
CA GLY A 100 -2.29 28.83 1.85
C GLY A 100 -3.78 28.47 1.80
N GLU A 101 -4.50 28.82 2.86
CA GLU A 101 -5.95 28.51 3.02
C GLU A 101 -6.82 29.05 1.87
N GLN A 102 -6.56 30.28 1.42
CA GLN A 102 -7.36 30.89 0.34
C GLN A 102 -7.27 30.10 -0.97
N PHE A 103 -6.12 29.50 -1.24
CA PHE A 103 -5.89 28.72 -2.45
C PHE A 103 -6.84 27.53 -2.56
N LEU A 104 -7.26 26.93 -1.44
CA LEU A 104 -8.21 25.82 -1.46
C LEU A 104 -9.54 26.21 -2.13
N SER A 105 -9.92 27.48 -2.05
CA SER A 105 -11.22 27.99 -2.53
C SER A 105 -11.18 28.66 -3.91
N SER A 106 -10.02 28.79 -4.54
CA SER A 106 -9.88 29.53 -5.81
C SER A 106 -8.72 29.08 -6.69
N GLY A 107 -7.77 28.32 -6.16
CA GLY A 107 -6.57 27.89 -6.83
C GLY A 107 -6.82 26.73 -7.79
N THR A 108 -5.86 26.50 -8.68
CA THR A 108 -5.83 25.35 -9.58
C THR A 108 -4.59 24.52 -9.30
N ILE A 109 -4.78 23.22 -9.04
CA ILE A 109 -3.70 22.24 -8.98
C ILE A 109 -3.67 21.52 -10.33
N ASN A 110 -2.50 21.52 -10.97
CA ASN A 110 -2.25 20.81 -12.22
C ASN A 110 -1.07 19.84 -12.01
N LEU A 111 -1.35 18.55 -12.18
CA LEU A 111 -0.43 17.42 -12.03
C LEU A 111 -0.07 16.79 -13.39
N LEU A 112 -0.43 17.40 -14.52
CA LEU A 112 -0.11 16.85 -15.84
C LEU A 112 1.40 16.70 -16.05
N GLY A 113 2.20 17.51 -15.35
CA GLY A 113 3.65 17.46 -15.36
C GLY A 113 4.25 18.00 -16.66
N GLY A 114 5.53 18.35 -16.60
CA GLY A 114 6.31 18.76 -17.79
C GLY A 114 7.22 17.66 -18.33
N ALA A 115 7.35 16.55 -17.59
CA ALA A 115 8.26 15.45 -17.89
C ALA A 115 7.63 14.11 -17.49
N PRO A 116 8.08 12.97 -18.06
CA PRO A 116 7.52 11.66 -17.73
C PRO A 116 7.55 11.29 -16.25
N ALA A 117 8.53 11.79 -15.48
CA ALA A 117 8.66 11.51 -14.05
C ALA A 117 7.63 12.24 -13.17
N ASP A 118 7.02 13.31 -13.70
CA ASP A 118 6.05 14.15 -12.99
C ASP A 118 4.63 13.98 -13.56
N ALA A 119 4.45 13.01 -14.47
CA ALA A 119 3.19 12.84 -15.17
C ALA A 119 2.12 12.27 -14.22
N CYS A 120 0.95 12.90 -14.23
CA CYS A 120 -0.21 12.39 -13.52
C CYS A 120 -0.48 10.93 -13.88
N THR A 121 -0.68 10.09 -12.85
CA THR A 121 -0.82 8.64 -13.02
C THR A 121 -2.26 8.18 -13.18
N ASN A 122 -3.24 9.03 -12.85
CA ASN A 122 -4.66 8.71 -12.96
C ASN A 122 -5.52 9.96 -13.21
N PRO A 123 -6.09 10.14 -14.42
CA PRO A 123 -6.93 11.30 -14.76
C PRO A 123 -8.39 11.20 -14.34
N SER A 124 -8.85 10.05 -13.86
CA SER A 124 -10.23 9.86 -13.43
C SER A 124 -10.64 10.92 -12.40
N ASP A 125 -11.91 11.33 -12.45
CA ASP A 125 -12.52 12.24 -11.47
C ASP A 125 -11.73 13.54 -11.26
N TYR A 126 -11.25 14.14 -12.35
CA TYR A 126 -10.43 15.36 -12.31
C TYR A 126 -9.11 15.16 -11.52
N GLY A 127 -8.56 13.95 -11.59
CA GLY A 127 -7.38 13.55 -10.82
C GLY A 127 -6.09 14.28 -11.22
N CYS A 128 -5.98 14.75 -12.46
CA CYS A 128 -4.78 15.43 -12.95
C CYS A 128 -4.87 16.96 -12.92
N GLU A 129 -6.06 17.53 -12.89
CA GLU A 129 -6.24 18.98 -12.81
C GLU A 129 -7.55 19.28 -12.12
N ARG A 130 -7.51 20.14 -11.10
CA ARG A 130 -8.68 20.52 -10.31
C ARG A 130 -8.58 21.97 -9.90
N THR A 131 -9.71 22.68 -9.95
CA THR A 131 -9.84 24.07 -9.51
C THR A 131 -10.78 24.15 -8.33
N GLY A 132 -10.30 24.75 -7.24
CA GLY A 132 -11.08 25.00 -6.05
C GLY A 132 -12.14 26.08 -6.27
N SER A 133 -13.21 26.01 -5.48
CA SER A 133 -14.27 27.01 -5.41
C SER A 133 -14.75 27.16 -3.97
N VAL A 134 -15.48 28.23 -3.67
CA VAL A 134 -16.04 28.47 -2.33
C VAL A 134 -17.03 27.38 -1.86
N THR A 135 -17.56 26.58 -2.77
CA THR A 135 -18.48 25.46 -2.47
C THR A 135 -17.81 24.09 -2.56
N ASN A 136 -16.73 23.97 -3.33
CA ASN A 136 -15.96 22.73 -3.51
C ASN A 136 -14.48 23.07 -3.37
N LEU A 137 -13.97 22.95 -2.16
CA LEU A 137 -12.56 23.19 -1.88
C LEU A 137 -11.70 22.14 -2.59
N LEU A 138 -10.47 22.53 -2.94
CA LEU A 138 -9.44 21.56 -3.28
C LEU A 138 -9.21 20.59 -2.11
N ASN A 139 -8.73 19.40 -2.46
CA ASN A 139 -8.26 18.37 -1.54
C ASN A 139 -7.44 19.02 -0.41
N PRO A 140 -7.86 18.90 0.86
CA PRO A 140 -7.26 19.64 1.97
C PRO A 140 -5.97 19.00 2.49
N ALA A 141 -5.68 17.75 2.10
CA ALA A 141 -4.50 17.02 2.50
C ALA A 141 -3.67 16.57 1.31
N GLN A 142 -2.37 16.41 1.53
CA GLN A 142 -1.44 15.74 0.63
C GLN A 142 -0.88 14.52 1.33
N SER A 143 -0.65 13.45 0.58
CA SER A 143 -0.07 12.20 1.08
C SER A 143 0.76 11.55 -0.02
N ALA A 144 1.12 10.29 0.18
CA ALA A 144 1.84 9.51 -0.81
C ALA A 144 1.32 8.08 -0.88
N ARG A 145 1.29 7.59 -2.12
CA ARG A 145 1.06 6.20 -2.47
C ARG A 145 2.20 5.78 -3.39
N ILE A 146 2.91 4.73 -2.99
CA ILE A 146 4.05 4.20 -3.74
C ILE A 146 3.75 2.78 -4.21
N ARG A 147 4.31 2.39 -5.36
CA ARG A 147 4.08 1.09 -5.97
C ARG A 147 5.34 0.53 -6.60
N SER A 148 5.46 -0.79 -6.58
CA SER A 148 6.54 -1.53 -7.25
C SER A 148 6.15 -1.99 -8.67
N LEU A 149 5.04 -1.48 -9.22
CA LEU A 149 4.37 -1.98 -10.44
C LEU A 149 5.34 -2.37 -11.55
N ASN A 150 6.33 -1.52 -11.83
CA ASN A 150 7.31 -1.72 -12.90
C ASN A 150 8.56 -2.49 -12.46
N SER A 151 8.98 -2.37 -11.20
CA SER A 151 10.26 -2.83 -10.66
C SER A 151 10.20 -4.24 -10.08
N PHE A 152 9.11 -4.60 -9.41
CA PHE A 152 8.96 -5.89 -8.75
C PHE A 152 7.49 -6.31 -8.64
N SER A 153 7.22 -7.53 -9.05
CA SER A 153 5.95 -8.23 -8.88
C SER A 153 6.25 -9.70 -8.68
N PHE A 154 5.37 -10.40 -7.96
CA PHE A 154 5.55 -11.81 -7.66
C PHE A 154 4.22 -12.56 -7.68
N ARG A 155 4.30 -13.88 -7.80
CA ARG A 155 3.18 -14.81 -7.61
C ARG A 155 3.64 -15.93 -6.69
N TYR A 156 2.91 -16.13 -5.60
CA TYR A 156 3.23 -17.04 -4.51
C TYR A 156 4.49 -16.65 -3.74
N GLY A 157 4.45 -16.82 -2.42
CA GLY A 157 5.49 -16.39 -1.51
C GLY A 157 4.93 -15.95 -0.17
N LYS A 158 5.85 -15.70 0.75
CA LYS A 158 5.63 -15.03 2.01
C LYS A 158 6.02 -13.56 1.86
N VAL A 159 5.10 -12.65 2.18
CA VAL A 159 5.39 -11.22 2.31
C VAL A 159 5.42 -10.86 3.78
N GLU A 160 6.41 -10.08 4.19
CA GLU A 160 6.55 -9.55 5.53
C GLU A 160 6.78 -8.05 5.45
N ILE A 161 5.89 -7.27 6.06
CA ILE A 161 6.00 -5.83 6.13
C ILE A 161 6.08 -5.44 7.60
N ARG A 162 7.18 -4.83 8.03
CA ARG A 162 7.32 -4.29 9.38
C ARG A 162 6.97 -2.80 9.37
N ALA A 163 5.84 -2.43 9.97
CA ALA A 163 5.37 -1.05 9.99
C ALA A 163 4.78 -0.66 11.35
N ARG A 164 4.87 0.63 11.68
CA ARG A 164 4.08 1.28 12.72
C ARG A 164 3.12 2.22 12.02
N ILE A 165 1.85 2.15 12.40
CA ILE A 165 0.78 2.85 11.72
C ILE A 165 0.58 4.24 12.33
N PRO A 166 0.26 5.29 11.56
CA PRO A 166 0.03 6.61 12.13
C PRO A 166 -1.30 6.68 12.91
N SER A 167 -1.31 7.47 13.97
CA SER A 167 -2.52 7.89 14.66
C SER A 167 -2.94 9.29 14.21
N GLY A 168 -4.23 9.52 14.03
CA GLY A 168 -4.83 10.78 13.61
C GLY A 168 -6.20 10.54 13.02
N ASP A 169 -7.11 11.49 13.21
CA ASP A 169 -8.43 11.40 12.62
C ASP A 169 -8.35 11.39 11.09
N TRP A 170 -9.22 10.58 10.48
CA TRP A 170 -9.34 10.43 9.01
C TRP A 170 -8.16 9.75 8.31
N LEU A 171 -7.15 9.29 9.06
CA LEU A 171 -6.05 8.53 8.46
C LEU A 171 -6.50 7.10 8.13
N TRP A 172 -6.27 6.69 6.89
CA TRP A 172 -6.51 5.32 6.39
C TRP A 172 -5.24 4.74 5.76
N PRO A 173 -4.29 4.27 6.58
CA PRO A 173 -3.10 3.59 6.11
C PRO A 173 -3.42 2.17 5.61
N ALA A 174 -2.87 1.82 4.44
CA ALA A 174 -3.06 0.53 3.80
C ALA A 174 -1.74 -0.09 3.31
N LEU A 175 -1.61 -1.40 3.47
CA LEU A 175 -0.53 -2.25 2.97
C LEU A 175 -1.17 -3.36 2.14
N TRP A 176 -1.00 -3.31 0.83
CA TRP A 176 -1.81 -4.10 -0.08
C TRP A 176 -1.12 -4.36 -1.41
N LEU A 177 -1.69 -5.28 -2.18
CA LEU A 177 -1.15 -5.76 -3.45
C LEU A 177 -2.22 -5.69 -4.54
N LEU A 178 -1.80 -5.22 -5.72
CA LEU A 178 -2.57 -5.30 -6.96
C LEU A 178 -1.85 -6.17 -7.99
N PRO A 179 -2.61 -6.79 -8.92
CA PRO A 179 -2.02 -7.53 -10.02
C PRO A 179 -1.29 -6.58 -10.97
N ARG A 180 -0.11 -7.00 -11.45
CA ARG A 180 0.63 -6.26 -12.48
C ARG A 180 -0.16 -6.13 -13.80
N TYR A 181 -1.02 -7.11 -14.08
CA TYR A 181 -1.81 -7.17 -15.30
C TYR A 181 -3.26 -7.51 -14.98
N ASN A 182 -4.20 -6.90 -15.71
CA ASN A 182 -5.62 -7.24 -15.64
C ASN A 182 -5.93 -8.53 -16.44
N ALA A 183 -5.41 -9.67 -15.98
CA ALA A 183 -5.55 -10.96 -16.67
C ALA A 183 -7.01 -11.44 -16.79
N TYR A 184 -7.87 -11.01 -15.88
CA TYR A 184 -9.27 -11.44 -15.77
C TYR A 184 -10.27 -10.29 -15.90
N SER A 185 -9.87 -9.16 -16.52
CA SER A 185 -10.58 -7.86 -16.56
C SER A 185 -10.17 -6.88 -15.45
N THR A 186 -10.77 -5.69 -15.45
CA THR A 186 -10.56 -4.65 -14.43
C THR A 186 -10.97 -5.12 -13.04
N TRP A 187 -10.57 -4.38 -12.02
CA TRP A 187 -10.98 -4.62 -10.64
C TRP A 187 -12.49 -4.86 -10.48
N PRO A 188 -12.92 -5.81 -9.62
CA PRO A 188 -12.13 -6.69 -8.77
C PRO A 188 -11.76 -8.02 -9.46
N ALA A 189 -12.03 -8.18 -10.76
CA ALA A 189 -11.91 -9.47 -11.43
C ALA A 189 -10.49 -10.02 -11.49
N SER A 190 -9.49 -9.14 -11.60
CA SER A 190 -8.08 -9.54 -11.52
C SER A 190 -7.52 -9.63 -10.09
N GLY A 191 -8.34 -9.31 -9.09
CA GLY A 191 -8.01 -9.44 -7.67
C GLY A 191 -7.34 -8.22 -7.04
N GLU A 192 -7.39 -8.18 -5.72
CA GLU A 192 -6.63 -7.31 -4.82
C GLU A 192 -6.47 -8.02 -3.47
N ILE A 193 -5.30 -7.86 -2.85
CA ILE A 193 -4.96 -8.50 -1.57
C ILE A 193 -4.53 -7.42 -0.58
N ASP A 194 -5.35 -7.19 0.43
CA ASP A 194 -5.07 -6.26 1.51
C ASP A 194 -4.45 -7.02 2.69
N LEU A 195 -3.14 -6.85 2.86
CA LEU A 195 -2.44 -7.43 4.01
C LEU A 195 -2.89 -6.74 5.29
N ALA A 196 -3.01 -5.41 5.24
CA ALA A 196 -3.41 -4.61 6.38
C ALA A 196 -4.07 -3.29 5.95
N GLU A 197 -5.28 -3.05 6.42
CA GLU A 197 -5.96 -1.76 6.40
C GLU A 197 -6.31 -1.37 7.84
N LEU A 198 -6.05 -0.12 8.20
CA LEU A 198 -6.30 0.39 9.55
C LEU A 198 -6.90 1.78 9.52
N ARG A 199 -7.39 2.24 10.66
CA ARG A 199 -7.86 3.61 10.87
C ARG A 199 -6.99 4.27 11.93
N GLY A 200 -6.61 5.54 11.73
CA GLY A 200 -5.75 6.26 12.67
C GLY A 200 -6.48 6.83 13.88
N ASN A 201 -7.81 6.78 13.94
CA ASN A 201 -8.59 7.40 15.01
C ASN A 201 -8.26 6.78 16.38
N LEU A 202 -7.99 7.63 17.38
CA LEU A 202 -7.66 7.16 18.73
C LEU A 202 -8.91 6.70 19.50
N ASP A 203 -10.05 7.35 19.30
CA ASP A 203 -11.27 7.15 20.09
C ASP A 203 -12.45 6.62 19.26
N TYR A 204 -12.19 5.96 18.12
CA TYR A 204 -13.26 5.45 17.27
C TYR A 204 -13.75 4.08 17.74
N VAL A 205 -14.79 4.07 18.57
CA VAL A 205 -15.30 2.87 19.22
C VAL A 205 -16.63 2.42 18.61
N GLN A 206 -16.73 1.14 18.28
CA GLN A 206 -17.97 0.46 17.89
C GLN A 206 -18.17 -0.78 18.76
N ASN A 207 -19.35 -0.92 19.37
CA ASN A 207 -19.70 -2.07 20.23
C ASN A 207 -18.68 -2.33 21.37
N GLY A 208 -18.09 -1.26 21.93
CA GLY A 208 -17.09 -1.36 23.00
C GLY A 208 -15.68 -1.74 22.54
N VAL A 209 -15.46 -1.85 21.23
CA VAL A 209 -14.15 -2.14 20.62
C VAL A 209 -13.68 -0.89 19.87
N ASN A 210 -12.42 -0.50 20.07
CA ASN A 210 -11.80 0.55 19.28
C ASN A 210 -11.48 0.00 17.87
N ILE A 211 -12.23 0.48 16.88
CA ILE A 211 -12.08 0.15 15.45
C ILE A 211 -11.20 1.16 14.69
N GLY A 212 -10.62 2.10 15.44
CA GLY A 212 -9.56 3.00 15.02
C GLY A 212 -8.20 2.30 15.08
N THR A 213 -7.30 2.85 15.90
CA THR A 213 -5.90 2.36 16.02
C THR A 213 -5.76 0.94 16.56
N GLU A 214 -6.79 0.36 17.18
CA GLU A 214 -6.74 -0.98 17.78
C GLU A 214 -7.32 -2.09 16.90
N GLN A 215 -7.71 -1.79 15.66
CA GLN A 215 -8.20 -2.79 14.71
C GLN A 215 -7.39 -2.73 13.40
N SER A 216 -6.97 -3.90 12.94
CA SER A 216 -6.42 -4.10 11.60
C SER A 216 -7.30 -5.07 10.85
N SER A 217 -7.55 -4.77 9.58
CA SER A 217 -8.31 -5.62 8.68
C SER A 217 -7.41 -6.18 7.58
N SER A 218 -7.76 -7.35 7.07
CA SER A 218 -7.17 -7.97 5.89
C SER A 218 -8.31 -8.46 5.00
N THR A 219 -8.19 -8.25 3.69
CA THR A 219 -9.29 -8.44 2.75
C THR A 219 -8.78 -9.05 1.43
N LEU A 220 -9.57 -9.94 0.83
CA LEU A 220 -9.42 -10.31 -0.58
C LEU A 220 -10.57 -9.73 -1.37
N HIS A 221 -10.28 -8.92 -2.39
CA HIS A 221 -11.29 -8.46 -3.34
C HIS A 221 -11.29 -9.34 -4.58
N PHE A 222 -12.45 -9.85 -4.94
CA PHE A 222 -12.66 -10.70 -6.11
C PHE A 222 -14.12 -10.65 -6.55
N GLY A 223 -14.38 -11.00 -7.81
CA GLY A 223 -15.72 -10.99 -8.39
C GLY A 223 -15.72 -10.48 -9.82
N PRO A 224 -16.82 -10.60 -10.56
CA PRO A 224 -16.81 -10.32 -11.99
C PRO A 224 -16.68 -8.83 -12.35
N TYR A 225 -17.13 -7.91 -11.48
CA TYR A 225 -17.06 -6.45 -11.64
C TYR A 225 -17.44 -5.74 -10.32
N TRP A 226 -17.24 -4.42 -10.21
CA TRP A 226 -17.32 -3.66 -8.94
C TRP A 226 -18.58 -3.88 -8.08
N PRO A 227 -19.82 -3.92 -8.62
CA PRO A 227 -21.05 -4.13 -7.84
C PRO A 227 -21.19 -5.56 -7.32
N LEU A 228 -20.45 -6.52 -7.88
CA LEU A 228 -20.41 -7.92 -7.46
C LEU A 228 -19.06 -8.28 -6.84
N ASN A 229 -18.41 -7.31 -6.20
CA ASN A 229 -17.25 -7.57 -5.36
C ASN A 229 -17.66 -8.42 -4.15
N ALA A 230 -17.07 -9.61 -4.02
CA ALA A 230 -17.42 -10.61 -3.03
C ALA A 230 -16.56 -10.55 -1.75
N TYR A 231 -15.85 -9.43 -1.54
CA TYR A 231 -14.88 -9.25 -0.46
C TYR A 231 -15.42 -9.51 0.95
N GLU A 232 -16.71 -9.29 1.20
CA GLU A 232 -17.33 -9.56 2.50
C GLU A 232 -17.16 -11.01 2.95
N SER A 233 -17.06 -11.95 1.99
CA SER A 233 -16.82 -13.37 2.27
C SER A 233 -15.36 -13.73 2.55
N ALA A 234 -14.44 -12.78 2.33
CA ALA A 234 -12.99 -12.94 2.51
C ALA A 234 -12.39 -11.72 3.23
N HIS A 235 -13.12 -11.19 4.21
CA HIS A 235 -12.67 -10.12 5.08
C HIS A 235 -12.44 -10.65 6.50
N PHE A 236 -11.33 -10.25 7.10
CA PHE A 236 -11.00 -10.58 8.48
C PHE A 236 -10.51 -9.34 9.21
N SER A 237 -10.90 -9.21 10.48
CA SER A 237 -10.42 -8.13 11.35
C SER A 237 -9.84 -8.70 12.63
N LYS A 238 -8.73 -8.10 13.07
CA LYS A 238 -8.02 -8.46 14.29
C LYS A 238 -7.88 -7.23 15.18
N ASN A 239 -8.22 -7.40 16.45
CA ASN A 239 -8.06 -6.37 17.46
C ASN A 239 -6.86 -6.63 18.36
N THR A 240 -6.21 -5.55 18.78
CA THR A 240 -5.25 -5.57 19.88
C THR A 240 -5.98 -5.48 21.23
N PRO A 241 -5.31 -5.80 22.36
CA PRO A 241 -5.81 -5.42 23.67
C PRO A 241 -6.03 -3.90 23.78
N ALA A 242 -6.96 -3.48 24.64
CA ALA A 242 -7.24 -2.08 24.89
C ALA A 242 -5.97 -1.32 25.32
N GLY A 243 -5.73 -0.17 24.70
CA GLY A 243 -4.55 0.67 24.90
C GLY A 243 -3.29 0.21 24.17
N ALA A 244 -3.33 -0.92 23.46
CA ALA A 244 -2.20 -1.50 22.74
C ALA A 244 -2.35 -1.40 21.22
N GLY A 245 -2.84 -0.26 20.73
CA GLY A 245 -3.07 -0.02 19.30
C GLY A 245 -1.84 -0.19 18.41
N PHE A 246 -2.08 -0.44 17.13
CA PHE A 246 -1.06 -0.61 16.09
C PHE A 246 -0.23 0.65 15.82
N ASP A 247 -0.59 1.77 16.44
CA ASP A 247 0.13 3.04 16.42
C ASP A 247 1.27 3.12 17.46
N LYS A 248 1.27 2.24 18.47
CA LYS A 248 2.23 2.31 19.58
C LYS A 248 3.61 1.77 19.21
N ASP A 249 3.64 0.67 18.47
CA ASP A 249 4.87 -0.04 18.14
C ASP A 249 4.89 -0.51 16.69
N TYR A 250 6.05 -0.99 16.25
CA TYR A 250 6.14 -1.67 14.96
C TYR A 250 5.55 -3.07 15.08
N HIS A 251 4.68 -3.40 14.14
CA HIS A 251 4.10 -4.73 13.97
C HIS A 251 4.59 -5.37 12.67
N LEU A 252 4.54 -6.70 12.62
CA LEU A 252 4.84 -7.48 11.44
C LEU A 252 3.52 -7.90 10.78
N TYR A 253 3.27 -7.37 9.60
CA TYR A 253 2.13 -7.72 8.75
C TYR A 253 2.60 -8.77 7.76
N GLN A 254 2.00 -9.95 7.80
CA GLN A 254 2.49 -11.12 7.07
C GLN A 254 1.38 -11.73 6.23
N MET A 255 1.76 -12.19 5.05
CA MET A 255 0.94 -13.04 4.19
C MET A 255 1.78 -14.22 3.76
N GLU A 256 1.19 -15.41 3.75
CA GLU A 256 1.71 -16.56 3.02
C GLU A 256 0.70 -16.89 1.92
N TRP A 257 1.20 -16.89 0.67
CA TRP A 257 0.39 -17.11 -0.52
C TRP A 257 0.96 -18.26 -1.32
N THR A 258 0.14 -19.27 -1.54
CA THR A 258 0.46 -20.50 -2.25
C THR A 258 -0.53 -20.74 -3.38
N SER A 259 -0.40 -21.86 -4.09
CA SER A 259 -1.43 -22.27 -5.05
C SER A 259 -2.75 -22.66 -4.40
N ASP A 260 -2.75 -22.94 -3.09
CA ASP A 260 -3.84 -23.63 -2.40
C ASP A 260 -4.55 -22.71 -1.39
N TYR A 261 -3.83 -21.72 -0.84
CA TYR A 261 -4.30 -20.73 0.14
C TYR A 261 -3.47 -19.45 0.06
#